data_AF-X1P856-F1
#
_entry.id   AF-X1P856-F1
#
_cell.length_a   1.000
_cell.length_b   1.000
_cell.length_c   1.000
_cell.angle_alpha   90.00
_cell.angle_beta   90.00
_cell.angle_gamma   90.00
#
_symmetry.space_group_name_H-M   'P 1'
#
loop_
_entity.id
_entity.type
_entity.pdbx_description
1 polymer ?
#
loop_
_entity_poly.entity_id
_entity_poly.type
_entity_poly.pdbx_seq_one_letter_code
_entity_poly.pdbx_strand_id
1 'polypeptide(L)'
;MKVRGISVFNEKPIEVEVKGGFIENINLLLKSDQNLPYISPGFFDLQVNGYKGSDYSLEDFLEEHLKNIITELAASGTTQHIP
;
A
#
# COMPACT_ATOMS: atom_id res chain seq x y z
N MET A 1 11.52 -7.21 9.22
CA MET A 1 11.86 -6.20 8.19
C MET A 1 11.83 -4.83 8.84
N LYS A 2 12.71 -3.91 8.42
CA LYS A 2 12.70 -2.51 8.87
C LYS A 2 12.58 -1.60 7.66
N VAL A 3 11.69 -0.63 7.72
CA VAL A 3 11.45 0.36 6.65
C VAL A 3 11.55 1.75 7.26
N ARG A 4 12.22 2.67 6.56
CA ARG A 4 12.38 4.06 6.99
C ARG A 4 11.68 4.98 6.00
N GLY A 5 11.05 6.02 6.52
CA GLY A 5 10.33 7.00 5.70
C GLY A 5 9.89 8.21 6.51
N ILE A 6 9.33 9.19 5.83
CA ILE A 6 8.64 10.33 6.43
C ILE A 6 7.19 9.96 6.66
N SER A 7 6.72 10.02 7.90
CA SER A 7 5.33 9.74 8.22
C SER A 7 4.41 10.79 7.60
N VAL A 8 3.41 10.35 6.83
CA VAL A 8 2.39 11.25 6.26
C VAL A 8 1.51 11.93 7.31
N PHE A 9 1.50 11.47 8.56
CA PHE A 9 0.63 12.00 9.61
C PHE A 9 1.23 13.20 10.36
N ASN A 10 2.55 13.28 10.44
CA ASN A 10 3.24 14.29 11.24
C ASN A 10 4.53 14.82 10.61
N GLU A 11 4.85 14.39 9.39
CA GLU A 11 6.01 14.80 8.60
C GLU A 11 7.37 14.51 9.27
N LYS A 12 7.39 13.65 10.28
CA LYS A 12 8.63 13.26 10.97
C LYS A 12 9.20 11.96 10.39
N PRO A 13 10.54 11.83 10.35
CA PRO A 13 11.17 10.58 9.95
C PRO A 13 10.92 9.49 11.00
N ILE A 14 10.53 8.31 10.54
CA ILE A 14 10.24 7.14 11.38
C ILE A 14 10.91 5.88 10.81
N GLU A 15 11.16 4.90 11.68
CA GLU A 15 11.46 3.51 11.32
C GLU A 15 10.31 2.61 11.77
N VAL A 16 9.73 1.86 10.82
CA VAL A 16 8.69 0.87 11.06
C VAL A 16 9.33 -0.52 11.06
N GLU A 17 9.11 -1.27 12.13
CA GLU A 17 9.52 -2.66 12.25
C GLU A 17 8.33 -3.58 11.99
N VAL A 18 8.50 -4.52 11.05
CA VAL A 18 7.48 -5.48 10.65
C VAL A 18 7.99 -6.89 10.93
N LYS A 19 7.18 -7.68 11.64
CA LYS A 19 7.48 -9.07 12.00
C LYS A 19 6.22 -9.92 11.92
N GLY A 20 6.33 -11.07 11.26
CA GLY A 20 5.19 -11.98 11.08
C GLY A 20 4.00 -11.36 10.33
N GLY A 21 4.24 -10.35 9.48
CA GLY A 21 3.17 -9.63 8.76
C GLY A 21 2.50 -8.49 9.56
N PHE A 22 2.92 -8.25 10.81
CA PHE A 22 2.38 -7.19 11.65
C PHE A 22 3.42 -6.11 11.92
N ILE A 23 2.96 -4.88 12.14
CA ILE A 23 3.79 -3.80 12.67
C ILE A 23 4.09 -4.12 14.14
N GLU A 24 5.37 -4.33 14.46
CA GLU A 24 5.84 -4.60 15.82
C GLU A 24 6.17 -3.29 16.54
N ASN A 25 6.82 -2.33 15.86
CA ASN A 25 7.20 -1.04 16.42
C ASN A 25 7.17 0.09 15.37
N ILE A 26 6.96 1.32 15.85
CA ILE A 26 7.17 2.56 15.08
C ILE A 26 8.01 3.50 15.93
N ASN A 27 9.23 3.80 15.50
CA ASN A 27 10.18 4.64 16.23
C ASN A 27 10.46 5.95 15.50
N LEU A 28 10.48 7.06 16.24
CA LEU A 28 10.93 8.35 15.71
C LEU A 28 12.44 8.31 15.45
N LEU A 29 12.89 8.83 14.31
CA LEU A 29 14.30 9.02 14.01
C LEU A 29 14.70 10.46 14.36
N LEU A 30 15.75 10.63 15.17
CA LEU A 30 16.26 11.95 15.56
C LEU A 30 17.06 12.65 14.45
N LYS A 31 17.54 11.87 13.46
CA LYS A 31 18.22 12.37 12.26
C LYS A 31 17.60 11.67 11.06
N SER A 32 17.23 12.44 10.05
CA SER A 32 16.86 11.89 8.74
C SER A 32 18.11 11.73 7.89
N ASP A 33 18.24 10.59 7.23
CA ASP A 33 19.05 10.53 6.01
C ASP A 33 18.44 11.50 4.99
N GLN A 34 19.25 12.12 4.12
CA GLN A 34 18.71 13.00 3.07
C GLN A 34 17.84 12.16 2.11
N ASN A 35 16.65 12.67 1.75
CA ASN A 35 15.69 12.07 0.79
C ASN A 35 15.00 10.75 1.19
N LEU A 36 14.44 10.67 2.40
CA LEU A 36 13.52 9.57 2.75
C LEU A 36 12.18 9.70 1.99
N PRO A 37 11.60 8.61 1.46
CA PRO A 37 10.27 8.63 0.85
C PRO A 37 9.19 8.80 1.94
N TYR A 38 7.99 9.20 1.54
CA TYR A 38 6.84 9.15 2.43
C TYR A 38 6.42 7.71 2.69
N ILE A 39 5.98 7.44 3.92
CA ILE A 39 5.39 6.18 4.33
C ILE A 39 4.01 6.42 4.94
N SER A 40 3.04 5.62 4.50
CA SER A 40 1.67 5.57 4.98
C SER A 40 1.22 4.12 5.12
N PRO A 41 0.11 3.86 5.81
CA PRO A 41 -0.68 2.66 5.54
C PRO A 41 -1.03 2.59 4.05
N GLY A 42 -1.15 1.38 3.50
CA GLY A 42 -1.68 1.21 2.16
C GLY A 42 -3.11 1.72 2.08
N PHE A 43 -3.49 2.26 0.93
CA PHE A 43 -4.84 2.81 0.76
C PHE A 43 -5.88 1.70 0.80
N PHE A 44 -7.06 2.06 1.31
CA PHE A 44 -8.26 1.25 1.29
C PHE A 44 -9.30 1.94 0.40
N ASP A 45 -9.59 1.33 -0.75
CA ASP A 45 -10.55 1.87 -1.71
C ASP A 45 -11.93 1.22 -1.50
N LEU A 46 -12.94 2.04 -1.24
CA LEU A 46 -14.27 1.56 -0.87
C LEU A 46 -15.09 1.09 -2.08
N GLN A 47 -14.70 1.41 -3.31
CA GLN A 47 -15.45 0.98 -4.48
C GLN A 47 -14.56 0.89 -5.73
N VAL A 48 -14.22 -0.32 -6.14
CA VAL A 48 -13.47 -0.59 -7.37
C VAL A 48 -14.20 -1.59 -8.23
N ASN A 49 -14.93 -1.11 -9.25
CA ASN A 49 -15.59 -2.00 -10.22
C ASN A 49 -14.56 -2.70 -11.14
N GLY A 50 -13.45 -2.02 -11.44
CA GLY A 50 -12.42 -2.49 -12.35
C GLY A 50 -11.22 -1.54 -12.37
N TYR A 51 -10.09 -2.03 -12.90
CA TYR A 51 -8.87 -1.23 -13.02
C TYR A 51 -8.02 -1.70 -14.21
N LYS A 52 -7.40 -0.74 -14.92
CA LYS A 52 -6.47 -0.99 -16.04
C LYS A 52 -6.98 -1.97 -17.11
N GLY A 53 -8.27 -1.91 -17.44
CA GLY A 53 -8.87 -2.71 -18.51
C GLY A 53 -9.38 -4.10 -18.08
N SER A 54 -9.26 -4.45 -16.80
CA SER A 54 -9.97 -5.59 -16.19
C SER A 54 -11.11 -5.07 -15.32
N ASP A 55 -12.24 -5.77 -15.29
CA ASP A 55 -13.45 -5.39 -14.55
C ASP A 55 -14.08 -6.62 -13.89
N TYR A 56 -14.63 -6.46 -12.69
CA TYR A 56 -15.29 -7.53 -11.94
C TYR A 56 -16.59 -8.00 -12.58
N SER A 57 -17.18 -7.21 -13.48
CA SER A 57 -18.45 -7.47 -14.14
C SER A 57 -18.31 -8.01 -15.57
N LEU A 58 -17.11 -8.41 -15.99
CA LEU A 58 -16.90 -9.04 -17.30
C LEU A 58 -17.72 -10.34 -17.42
N GLU A 59 -18.35 -10.55 -18.59
CA GLU A 59 -19.09 -11.80 -18.86
C GLU A 59 -18.18 -13.03 -18.79
N ASP A 60 -16.93 -12.89 -19.23
CA ASP A 60 -15.86 -13.88 -19.17
C ASP A 60 -14.84 -13.54 -18.06
N PHE A 61 -15.31 -13.25 -16.85
CA PHE A 61 -14.41 -12.99 -15.72
C PHE A 61 -13.55 -14.23 -15.39
N LEU A 62 -12.23 -14.03 -15.37
CA LEU A 62 -11.21 -15.06 -15.14
C LEU A 62 -10.26 -14.62 -14.02
N GLU A 63 -9.53 -15.58 -13.47
CA GLU A 63 -8.53 -15.35 -12.43
C GLU A 63 -7.46 -14.31 -12.84
N GLU A 64 -7.13 -14.23 -14.12
CA GLU A 64 -6.19 -13.25 -14.65
C GLU A 64 -6.70 -11.80 -14.53
N HIS A 65 -8.01 -11.58 -14.71
CA HIS A 65 -8.61 -10.26 -14.52
C HIS A 65 -8.51 -9.83 -13.05
N LEU A 66 -8.81 -10.74 -12.11
CA LEU A 66 -8.64 -10.48 -10.68
C LEU A 66 -7.19 -10.13 -10.33
N LYS A 67 -6.23 -10.92 -10.81
CA LYS A 67 -4.80 -10.70 -10.57
C LYS A 67 -4.32 -9.37 -11.13
N ASN A 68 -4.79 -8.98 -12.32
CA ASN A 68 -4.47 -7.70 -12.93
C ASN A 68 -5.00 -6.54 -12.08
N ILE A 69 -6.28 -6.60 -11.66
CA ILE A 69 -6.87 -5.56 -10.81
C ILE A 69 -6.05 -5.38 -9.52
N ILE A 70 -5.80 -6.48 -8.78
CA ILE A 70 -5.07 -6.43 -7.50
C ILE A 70 -3.64 -5.89 -7.69
N THR A 71 -2.91 -6.40 -8.69
CA THR A 71 -1.50 -6.03 -8.92
C THR A 71 -1.36 -4.55 -9.28
N GLU A 72 -2.22 -4.07 -10.17
CA GLU A 72 -2.19 -2.69 -10.64
C GLU A 72 -2.67 -1.71 -9.55
N LEU A 73 -3.67 -2.07 -8.74
CA LEU A 73 -4.05 -1.30 -7.56
C LEU A 73 -2.90 -1.20 -6.54
N ALA A 74 -2.24 -2.31 -6.26
CA ALA A 74 -1.09 -2.35 -5.35
C ALA A 74 0.06 -1.44 -5.83
N ALA A 75 0.31 -1.39 -7.15
CA ALA A 75 1.32 -0.50 -7.74
C ALA A 75 0.98 1.00 -7.55
N SER A 76 -0.30 1.35 -7.42
CA SER A 76 -0.76 2.70 -7.07
C SER A 76 -0.81 2.99 -5.56
N GLY A 77 -0.49 2.00 -4.71
CA GLY A 77 -0.52 2.12 -3.25
C GLY A 77 -1.80 1.63 -2.58
N THR A 78 -2.80 1.16 -3.33
CA THR A 78 -4.02 0.56 -2.79
C THR A 78 -3.78 -0.90 -2.44
N THR A 79 -3.85 -1.22 -1.15
CA THR A 79 -3.54 -2.57 -0.64
C THR A 79 -4.78 -3.39 -0.30
N GLN A 80 -5.92 -2.72 -0.17
CA GLN A 80 -7.22 -3.33 0.07
C GLN A 80 -8.25 -2.55 -0.73
N HIS A 81 -9.26 -3.24 -1.23
CA HIS A 81 -10.39 -2.60 -1.89
C HIS A 81 -11.64 -3.45 -1.76
N ILE A 82 -12.79 -2.84 -2.02
CA ILE A 82 -14.07 -3.52 -2.18
C ILE A 82 -14.41 -3.55 -3.67
N PRO A 83 -14.60 -4.75 -4.28
CA PRO A 83 -15.06 -4.87 -5.66
C PRO A 83 -16.49 -4.35 -5.84
#